data_AF-A0A094CQV3-F1
#
_entry.id   AF-A0A094CQV3-F1
#
_cell.length_a   1.000
_cell.length_b   1.000
_cell.length_c   1.000
_cell.angle_alpha   90.00
_cell.angle_beta   90.00
_cell.angle_gamma   90.00
#
_symmetry.space_group_name_H-M   'P 1'
#
loop_
_entity.id
_entity.type
_entity.pdbx_description
1 polymer ?
#
loop_
_entity_poly.entity_id
_entity_poly.type
_entity_poly.pdbx_seq_one_letter_code
_entity_poly.pdbx_strand_id
1 'polypeptide(L)'
;MSSTLSQGEVPIFGSYNQDSNDADKSMDNGTQSLAIVPRAHMSKKTPIHIDILLSPVSKIKKKRPERPQRNISRWILLRLWFNMYRKFFILITLLNLTGIIMATLNRFPYATNHLGALVLGNLLCAILFRNELFLRLLYTISIYGLRSWAPLSIKLVVTSMLQHVGGIHSGCAVSGTGWLIFKIIYLIQSCNVQHSAVIATGIITTISVLTSVFSAFPWVRNVLIPWITIRKVPVEVEIPSPRVVILRFDRGMQQGLLGRISRTSIMEYHAFGIISEGRKSPYHYMICGVQGDFTKGLVENPPITMWTRQLKFAGVGHASKMFKRGIRICTGTGIGAALSTCIQSKNWFLIWIGSDQEKTFGATITGLIREHIEPERMILWDSKKQGRRPDTMELLRDTWIRFGAEVIFITSNKRGNDEMMQGCRAAYWVSLLAFLLSDMFTAGGSNCSSCTALALDCQRGTTMPSLLPAYQDSD
;
A
#
# COMPACT_ATOMS: atom_id res chain seq x y z
N MET A 1 -15.79 -50.96 -42.49
CA MET A 1 -14.59 -50.55 -41.73
C MET A 1 -15.07 -50.01 -40.39
N SER A 2 -14.89 -50.80 -39.35
CA SER A 2 -15.34 -50.52 -37.99
C SER A 2 -14.17 -49.92 -37.21
N SER A 3 -14.35 -48.75 -36.61
CA SER A 3 -13.58 -48.39 -35.41
C SER A 3 -14.35 -47.38 -34.57
N THR A 4 -14.53 -47.81 -33.35
CA THR A 4 -15.29 -47.32 -32.20
C THR A 4 -14.80 -46.00 -31.62
N LEU A 5 -15.78 -45.22 -31.13
CA LEU A 5 -15.63 -44.15 -30.15
C LEU A 5 -14.86 -44.65 -28.91
N SER A 6 -13.91 -43.84 -28.42
CA SER A 6 -13.40 -43.93 -27.05
C SER A 6 -13.56 -42.57 -26.38
N GLN A 7 -14.15 -42.62 -25.20
CA GLN A 7 -14.52 -41.52 -24.32
C GLN A 7 -13.30 -40.75 -23.83
N GLY A 8 -13.41 -39.41 -23.80
CA GLY A 8 -12.47 -38.54 -23.12
C GLY A 8 -12.80 -38.50 -21.64
N GLU A 9 -11.88 -39.01 -20.81
CA GLU A 9 -11.95 -38.89 -19.36
C GLU A 9 -11.52 -37.49 -18.91
N VAL A 10 -12.35 -36.94 -18.02
CA VAL A 10 -12.22 -35.68 -17.30
C VAL A 10 -11.23 -35.87 -16.14
N PRO A 11 -10.19 -35.03 -15.96
CA PRO A 11 -9.44 -35.03 -14.72
C PRO A 11 -10.21 -34.29 -13.64
N ILE A 12 -10.64 -35.05 -12.63
CA ILE A 12 -11.19 -34.57 -11.37
C ILE A 12 -10.14 -33.68 -10.65
N PHE A 13 -10.44 -32.40 -10.49
CA PHE A 13 -9.64 -31.49 -9.65
C PHE A 13 -9.90 -31.80 -8.18
N GLY A 14 -8.98 -32.54 -7.57
CA GLY A 14 -8.90 -32.73 -6.13
C GLY A 14 -8.61 -31.41 -5.41
N SER A 15 -9.44 -31.13 -4.41
CA SER A 15 -9.28 -30.04 -3.44
C SER A 15 -7.88 -30.09 -2.79
N TYR A 16 -7.05 -29.08 -3.06
CA TYR A 16 -5.84 -28.81 -2.28
C TYR A 16 -6.06 -27.55 -1.43
N ASN A 17 -6.49 -27.78 -0.19
CA ASN A 17 -6.20 -26.88 0.92
C ASN A 17 -4.71 -27.06 1.26
N GLN A 18 -3.87 -26.06 0.99
CA GLN A 18 -2.57 -25.99 1.67
C GLN A 18 -2.10 -24.56 1.85
N ASP A 19 -2.14 -24.16 3.11
CA ASP A 19 -1.39 -23.06 3.71
C ASP A 19 0.07 -23.06 3.24
N SER A 20 0.52 -21.94 2.69
CA SER A 20 1.93 -21.71 2.35
C SER A 20 2.41 -20.37 2.94
N ASN A 21 2.46 -20.34 4.27
CA ASN A 21 3.40 -19.50 5.01
C ASN A 21 4.66 -20.34 5.23
N ASP A 22 5.68 -20.19 4.38
CA ASP A 22 7.09 -20.47 4.74
C ASP A 22 8.00 -20.16 3.54
N ALA A 23 8.53 -18.94 3.51
CA ALA A 23 9.66 -18.58 2.63
C ALA A 23 10.48 -17.48 3.31
N ASP A 24 11.20 -17.86 4.36
CA ASP A 24 12.30 -17.07 4.93
C ASP A 24 13.23 -18.01 5.71
N LYS A 25 14.17 -18.66 5.00
CA LYS A 25 15.45 -19.12 5.55
C LYS A 25 16.45 -19.38 4.43
N SER A 26 17.57 -18.68 4.57
CA SER A 26 18.80 -18.68 3.78
C SER A 26 19.29 -20.06 3.32
N MET A 27 19.71 -20.13 2.05
CA MET A 27 20.79 -21.03 1.62
C MET A 27 22.03 -20.18 1.35
N ASP A 28 23.10 -20.49 2.07
CA ASP A 28 24.47 -20.13 1.71
C ASP A 28 25.23 -21.43 1.42
N ASN A 29 25.99 -21.36 0.35
CA ASN A 29 27.12 -22.19 -0.09
C ASN A 29 26.88 -23.59 -0.66
N GLY A 30 27.45 -23.75 -1.86
CA GLY A 30 28.36 -24.88 -2.10
C GLY A 30 28.12 -25.65 -3.38
N THR A 31 28.69 -25.16 -4.48
CA THR A 31 28.92 -25.86 -5.74
C THR A 31 29.42 -27.30 -5.56
N GLN A 32 28.75 -28.27 -6.19
CA GLN A 32 29.42 -29.39 -6.86
C GLN A 32 28.47 -30.03 -7.90
N SER A 33 28.87 -29.86 -9.16
CA SER A 33 28.40 -30.61 -10.33
C SER A 33 28.69 -32.10 -10.16
N LEU A 34 27.81 -32.99 -10.64
CA LEU A 34 28.20 -34.20 -11.38
C LEU A 34 26.98 -34.96 -11.95
N ALA A 35 26.98 -35.05 -13.29
CA ALA A 35 26.62 -36.16 -14.18
C ALA A 35 25.41 -37.10 -13.90
N ILE A 36 24.58 -37.20 -14.95
CA ILE A 36 23.59 -38.25 -15.29
C ILE A 36 24.35 -39.54 -15.67
N VAL A 37 23.92 -40.76 -15.24
CA VAL A 37 23.23 -41.88 -15.97
C VAL A 37 22.93 -43.06 -14.96
N PRO A 38 22.26 -44.21 -15.25
CA PRO A 38 21.02 -44.59 -14.55
C PRO A 38 20.98 -46.00 -13.88
N ARG A 39 19.96 -46.17 -13.00
CA ARG A 39 19.09 -47.34 -12.74
C ARG A 39 19.65 -48.78 -12.79
N ALA A 40 19.68 -49.47 -11.63
CA ALA A 40 19.42 -50.92 -11.51
C ALA A 40 18.96 -51.32 -10.09
N HIS A 41 18.15 -52.39 -10.03
CA HIS A 41 17.31 -52.85 -8.93
C HIS A 41 18.02 -53.60 -7.78
N MET A 42 17.44 -53.44 -6.57
CA MET A 42 17.21 -54.41 -5.47
C MET A 42 18.26 -55.50 -5.15
N SER A 43 18.73 -55.56 -3.89
CA SER A 43 18.25 -56.51 -2.86
C SER A 43 19.04 -56.41 -1.54
N LYS A 44 18.37 -56.84 -0.47
CA LYS A 44 18.63 -56.67 0.97
C LYS A 44 19.93 -57.29 1.50
N LYS A 45 20.51 -56.68 2.55
CA LYS A 45 21.09 -57.34 3.75
C LYS A 45 21.44 -56.32 4.85
N THR A 46 20.98 -56.59 6.07
CA THR A 46 21.45 -56.08 7.38
C THR A 46 22.13 -57.27 8.12
N PRO A 47 22.81 -57.16 9.29
CA PRO A 47 23.00 -56.02 10.25
C PRO A 47 24.43 -55.95 10.92
N ILE A 48 24.58 -55.08 11.96
CA ILE A 48 25.39 -55.19 13.22
C ILE A 48 26.72 -54.38 13.38
N HIS A 49 26.63 -53.34 14.27
CA HIS A 49 27.52 -52.78 15.34
C HIS A 49 29.05 -52.58 15.12
N ILE A 50 29.77 -51.55 15.63
CA ILE A 50 29.86 -50.97 17.00
C ILE A 50 30.33 -49.48 16.96
N ASP A 51 29.91 -48.77 18.01
CA ASP A 51 30.04 -47.38 18.48
C ASP A 51 31.41 -46.65 18.40
N ILE A 52 31.37 -45.30 18.43
CA ILE A 52 31.91 -44.45 19.53
C ILE A 52 31.83 -42.94 19.18
N LEU A 53 31.55 -42.14 20.22
CA LEU A 53 31.59 -40.67 20.37
C LEU A 53 30.33 -39.86 20.03
N LEU A 54 29.40 -39.88 21.00
CA LEU A 54 28.50 -38.77 21.30
C LEU A 54 29.28 -37.44 21.38
N SER A 55 28.82 -36.45 20.63
CA SER A 55 28.69 -35.08 21.15
C SER A 55 27.21 -34.70 21.11
N PRO A 56 26.59 -34.35 22.26
CA PRO A 56 25.16 -34.07 22.31
C PRO A 56 24.87 -32.60 22.00
N VAL A 57 23.59 -32.35 21.70
CA VAL A 57 22.91 -31.05 21.59
C VAL A 57 22.92 -30.43 20.18
N SER A 58 22.12 -31.02 19.30
CA SER A 58 21.45 -30.25 18.26
C SER A 58 20.60 -29.17 18.95
N LYS A 59 20.88 -27.89 18.66
CA LYS A 59 20.09 -26.76 19.15
C LYS A 59 18.67 -26.90 18.60
N ILE A 60 17.74 -27.41 19.42
CA ILE A 60 16.31 -27.33 19.16
C ILE A 60 15.99 -25.83 18.98
N LYS A 61 15.66 -25.42 17.75
CA LYS A 61 15.14 -24.08 17.47
C LYS A 61 13.83 -23.94 18.24
N LYS A 62 13.89 -23.36 19.43
CA LYS A 62 12.71 -23.00 20.24
C LYS A 62 11.79 -22.15 19.36
N LYS A 63 10.63 -22.70 18.97
CA LYS A 63 9.60 -21.97 18.22
C LYS A 63 9.24 -20.76 19.08
N ARG A 64 9.41 -19.54 18.55
CA ARG A 64 9.10 -18.31 19.29
C ARG A 64 7.66 -18.41 19.79
N PRO A 65 7.37 -18.10 21.07
CA PRO A 65 5.99 -18.04 21.54
C PRO A 65 5.27 -17.00 20.68
N GLU A 66 4.23 -17.44 19.98
CA GLU A 66 3.35 -16.53 19.26
C GLU A 66 2.68 -15.63 20.29
N ARG A 67 2.75 -14.31 20.06
CA ARG A 67 2.06 -13.35 20.92
C ARG A 67 0.58 -13.72 20.95
N PRO A 68 -0.08 -13.72 22.13
CA PRO A 68 -1.49 -14.03 22.21
C PRO A 68 -2.24 -13.08 21.28
N GLN A 69 -2.87 -13.63 20.25
CA GLN A 69 -3.70 -12.85 19.34
C GLN A 69 -4.88 -12.35 20.17
N ARG A 70 -4.87 -11.05 20.52
CA ARG A 70 -6.03 -10.42 21.16
C ARG A 70 -7.23 -10.69 20.26
N ASN A 71 -8.30 -11.26 20.82
CA ASN A 71 -9.56 -11.46 20.11
C ASN A 71 -10.15 -10.10 19.72
N ILE A 72 -9.83 -9.64 18.52
CA ILE A 72 -10.31 -8.37 17.99
C ILE A 72 -11.77 -8.52 17.59
N SER A 73 -12.60 -7.58 18.02
CA SER A 73 -14.03 -7.57 17.72
C SER A 73 -14.28 -7.59 16.21
N ARG A 74 -15.15 -8.49 15.74
CA ARG A 74 -15.56 -8.59 14.32
C ARG A 74 -16.08 -7.25 13.76
N TRP A 75 -16.66 -6.40 14.61
CA TRP A 75 -17.07 -5.03 14.25
C TRP A 75 -15.90 -4.12 13.85
N ILE A 76 -14.75 -4.25 14.51
CA ILE A 76 -13.55 -3.48 14.19
C ILE A 76 -13.03 -3.90 12.82
N LEU A 77 -12.98 -5.22 12.55
CA LEU A 77 -12.62 -5.76 11.24
C LEU A 77 -13.58 -5.28 10.15
N LEU A 78 -14.89 -5.33 10.40
CA LEU A 78 -15.89 -4.85 9.43
C LEU A 78 -15.71 -3.35 9.15
N ARG A 79 -15.48 -2.51 10.17
CA ARG A 79 -15.21 -1.08 9.97
C ARG A 79 -13.87 -0.81 9.28
N LEU A 80 -12.88 -1.70 9.38
CA LEU A 80 -11.60 -1.58 8.68
C LEU A 80 -11.78 -1.96 7.20
N TRP A 81 -12.54 -3.01 6.95
CA TRP A 81 -12.90 -3.46 5.61
C TRP A 81 -13.77 -2.42 4.89
N PHE A 82 -14.78 -1.88 5.57
CA PHE A 82 -15.69 -0.85 5.07
C PHE A 82 -15.07 0.55 5.17
N ASN A 83 -13.92 0.70 4.52
CA ASN A 83 -13.15 1.94 4.44
C ASN A 83 -13.83 2.98 3.53
N MET A 84 -13.27 4.20 3.48
CA MET A 84 -13.84 5.30 2.71
C MET A 84 -13.87 5.06 1.19
N TYR A 85 -13.01 4.17 0.68
CA TYR A 85 -12.96 3.83 -0.74
C TYR A 85 -14.21 3.05 -1.10
N ARG A 86 -14.54 2.03 -0.31
CA ARG A 86 -15.77 1.23 -0.50
C ARG A 86 -17.00 2.09 -0.28
N LYS A 87 -16.97 3.01 0.70
CA LYS A 87 -18.06 3.97 0.92
C LYS A 87 -18.30 4.85 -0.32
N PHE A 88 -17.26 5.47 -0.86
CA PHE A 88 -17.40 6.28 -2.07
C PHE A 88 -17.84 5.47 -3.28
N PHE A 89 -17.23 4.30 -3.48
CA PHE A 89 -17.58 3.41 -4.57
C PHE A 89 -19.06 3.05 -4.53
N ILE A 90 -19.55 2.54 -3.39
CA ILE A 90 -20.94 2.15 -3.20
C ILE A 90 -21.88 3.35 -3.31
N LEU A 91 -21.54 4.49 -2.70
CA LEU A 91 -22.36 5.70 -2.78
C LEU A 91 -22.60 6.11 -4.24
N ILE A 92 -21.54 6.18 -5.03
CA ILE A 92 -21.61 6.64 -6.43
C ILE A 92 -22.31 5.62 -7.32
N THR A 93 -21.99 4.33 -7.16
CA THR A 93 -22.63 3.28 -7.96
C THR A 93 -24.10 3.14 -7.62
N LEU A 94 -24.50 3.22 -6.35
CA LEU A 94 -25.91 3.17 -5.95
C LEU A 94 -26.69 4.39 -6.43
N LEU A 95 -26.12 5.60 -6.33
CA LEU A 95 -26.77 6.81 -6.84
C LEU A 95 -27.01 6.73 -8.34
N ASN A 96 -26.01 6.29 -9.12
CA ASN A 96 -26.15 6.12 -10.56
C ASN A 96 -27.09 4.96 -10.92
N LEU A 97 -27.02 3.84 -10.20
CA LEU A 97 -27.91 2.70 -10.41
C LEU A 97 -29.37 3.10 -10.16
N THR A 98 -29.63 3.86 -9.09
CA THR A 98 -30.96 4.43 -8.81
C THR A 98 -31.40 5.34 -9.97
N GLY A 99 -30.50 6.18 -10.49
CA GLY A 99 -30.78 7.00 -11.67
C GLY A 99 -31.14 6.18 -12.91
N ILE A 100 -30.42 5.09 -13.19
CA ILE A 100 -30.68 4.18 -14.32
C ILE A 100 -32.05 3.51 -14.13
N ILE A 101 -32.36 3.00 -12.94
CA ILE A 101 -33.67 2.39 -12.62
C ILE A 101 -34.80 3.41 -12.75
N MET A 102 -34.61 4.64 -12.29
CA MET A 102 -35.62 5.69 -12.43
C MET A 102 -35.81 6.10 -13.90
N ALA A 103 -34.75 6.07 -14.71
CA ALA A 103 -34.82 6.31 -16.14
C ALA A 103 -35.52 5.17 -16.89
N THR A 104 -35.27 3.90 -16.55
CA THR A 104 -35.96 2.74 -17.16
C THR A 104 -37.46 2.75 -16.84
N LEU A 105 -37.84 3.21 -15.64
CA LEU A 105 -39.23 3.37 -15.22
C LEU A 105 -39.91 4.64 -15.75
N ASN A 106 -39.23 5.42 -16.62
CA ASN A 106 -39.68 6.72 -17.13
C ASN A 106 -40.03 7.74 -16.04
N ARG A 107 -39.43 7.62 -14.84
CA ARG A 107 -39.59 8.54 -13.70
C ARG A 107 -38.47 9.57 -13.61
N PHE A 108 -37.52 9.54 -14.54
CA PHE A 108 -36.42 10.51 -14.61
C PHE A 108 -36.28 11.15 -16.02
N PRO A 109 -37.18 12.09 -16.39
CA PRO A 109 -37.22 12.66 -17.74
C PRO A 109 -35.94 13.40 -18.15
N TYR A 110 -35.26 14.03 -17.20
CA TYR A 110 -33.99 14.70 -17.47
C TYR A 110 -32.92 13.70 -17.96
N ALA A 111 -32.84 12.53 -17.32
CA ALA A 111 -31.89 11.49 -17.70
C ALA A 111 -32.20 10.95 -19.10
N THR A 112 -33.47 10.65 -19.40
CA THR A 112 -33.86 10.13 -20.72
C THR A 112 -33.56 11.13 -21.85
N ASN A 113 -33.72 12.43 -21.60
CA ASN A 113 -33.43 13.47 -22.59
C ASN A 113 -31.93 13.77 -22.72
N HIS A 114 -31.13 13.52 -21.67
CA HIS A 114 -29.71 13.90 -21.61
C HIS A 114 -28.78 12.72 -21.25
N LEU A 115 -29.07 11.51 -21.76
CA LEU A 115 -28.28 10.30 -21.48
C LEU A 115 -26.78 10.48 -21.79
N GLY A 116 -26.47 11.18 -22.89
CA GLY A 116 -25.09 11.48 -23.26
C GLY A 116 -24.35 12.30 -22.19
N ALA A 117 -25.04 13.24 -21.53
CA ALA A 117 -24.46 14.06 -20.47
C ALA A 117 -24.18 13.23 -19.21
N LEU A 118 -25.06 12.27 -18.86
CA LEU A 118 -24.83 11.39 -17.70
C LEU A 118 -23.65 10.43 -17.93
N VAL A 119 -23.50 9.90 -19.15
CA VAL A 119 -22.32 9.12 -19.53
C VAL A 119 -21.05 9.97 -19.43
N LEU A 120 -21.04 11.12 -20.11
CA LEU A 120 -19.87 11.99 -20.19
C LEU A 120 -19.46 12.53 -18.81
N GLY A 121 -20.42 12.93 -17.98
CA GLY A 121 -20.17 13.42 -16.63
C GLY A 121 -19.50 12.38 -15.74
N ASN A 122 -19.97 11.12 -15.79
CA ASN A 122 -19.33 10.02 -15.06
C ASN A 122 -17.91 9.73 -15.57
N LEU A 123 -17.71 9.62 -16.89
CA LEU A 123 -16.38 9.34 -17.45
C LEU A 123 -15.40 10.48 -17.20
N LEU A 124 -15.83 11.74 -17.32
CA LEU A 124 -15.01 12.91 -17.03
C LEU A 124 -14.62 12.96 -15.54
N CYS A 125 -15.57 12.70 -14.64
CA CYS A 125 -15.30 12.60 -13.20
C CYS A 125 -14.29 11.48 -12.90
N ALA A 126 -14.44 10.32 -13.55
CA ALA A 126 -13.49 9.22 -13.41
C ALA A 126 -12.07 9.63 -13.81
N ILE A 127 -11.91 10.33 -14.93
CA ILE A 127 -10.60 10.82 -15.41
C ILE A 127 -10.04 11.89 -14.45
N LEU A 128 -10.88 12.82 -14.00
CA LEU A 128 -10.49 13.92 -13.10
C LEU A 128 -9.83 13.41 -11.82
N PHE A 129 -10.43 12.41 -11.16
CA PHE A 129 -9.89 11.82 -9.93
C PHE A 129 -8.64 10.93 -10.12
N ARG A 130 -8.21 10.72 -11.37
CA ARG A 130 -6.90 10.12 -11.70
C ARG A 130 -5.85 11.14 -12.14
N ASN A 131 -6.22 12.40 -12.28
CA ASN A 131 -5.30 13.45 -12.69
C ASN A 131 -4.44 13.92 -11.50
N GLU A 132 -3.13 13.81 -11.62
CA GLU A 132 -2.18 14.17 -10.56
C GLU A 132 -2.19 15.67 -10.22
N LEU A 133 -2.43 16.53 -11.22
CA LEU A 133 -2.54 17.98 -11.01
C LEU A 133 -3.80 18.31 -10.22
N PHE A 134 -4.93 17.69 -10.57
CA PHE A 134 -6.17 17.84 -9.83
C PHE A 134 -6.02 17.36 -8.38
N LEU A 135 -5.42 16.19 -8.16
CA LEU A 135 -5.16 15.70 -6.81
C LEU A 135 -4.23 16.64 -6.03
N ARG A 136 -3.16 17.15 -6.63
CA ARG A 136 -2.27 18.14 -5.99
C ARG A 136 -3.02 19.42 -5.60
N LEU A 137 -3.89 19.91 -6.48
CA LEU A 137 -4.75 21.06 -6.20
C LEU A 137 -5.69 20.74 -5.02
N LEU A 138 -6.34 19.58 -5.03
CA LEU A 138 -7.27 19.15 -3.98
C LEU A 138 -6.57 19.02 -2.62
N TYR A 139 -5.37 18.44 -2.57
CA TYR A 139 -4.53 18.39 -1.36
C TYR A 139 -4.14 19.80 -0.90
N THR A 140 -3.77 20.68 -1.83
CA THR A 140 -3.40 22.06 -1.54
C THR A 140 -4.55 22.82 -0.90
N ILE A 141 -5.74 22.79 -1.52
CA ILE A 141 -6.97 23.40 -1.00
C ILE A 141 -7.29 22.83 0.38
N SER A 142 -7.26 21.51 0.54
CA SER A 142 -7.59 20.86 1.81
C SER A 142 -6.60 21.24 2.93
N ILE A 143 -5.31 21.26 2.64
CA ILE A 143 -4.28 21.60 3.64
C ILE A 143 -4.40 23.07 4.04
N TYR A 144 -4.36 24.00 3.08
CA TYR A 144 -4.38 25.43 3.40
C TYR A 144 -5.74 25.89 3.93
N GLY A 145 -6.84 25.29 3.46
CA GLY A 145 -8.18 25.60 3.92
C GLY A 145 -8.51 25.09 5.32
N LEU A 146 -7.92 23.97 5.77
CA LEU A 146 -8.30 23.33 7.04
C LEU A 146 -7.24 23.44 8.15
N ARG A 147 -5.98 23.73 7.82
CA ARG A 147 -4.87 23.65 8.79
C ARG A 147 -5.06 24.57 10.00
N SER A 148 -5.55 25.80 9.79
CA SER A 148 -5.59 26.85 10.83
C SER A 148 -6.76 26.70 11.81
N TRP A 149 -7.96 26.38 11.34
CA TRP A 149 -9.19 26.50 12.14
C TRP A 149 -9.96 25.19 12.34
N ALA A 150 -9.82 24.22 11.43
CA ALA A 150 -10.71 23.05 11.46
C ALA A 150 -10.44 22.14 12.68
N PRO A 151 -11.48 21.61 13.33
CA PRO A 151 -11.35 20.58 14.35
C PRO A 151 -10.71 19.32 13.77
N LEU A 152 -10.10 18.52 14.63
CA LEU A 152 -9.28 17.41 14.21
C LEU A 152 -10.09 16.27 13.59
N SER A 153 -11.34 16.08 14.01
CA SER A 153 -12.31 15.19 13.35
C SER A 153 -12.51 15.53 11.87
N ILE A 154 -12.60 16.81 11.51
CA ILE A 154 -12.75 17.24 10.11
C ILE A 154 -11.45 16.98 9.34
N LYS A 155 -10.30 17.37 9.90
CA LYS A 155 -8.98 17.14 9.27
C LYS A 155 -8.77 15.65 8.96
N LEU A 156 -9.22 14.80 9.87
CA LEU A 156 -9.21 13.37 9.73
C LEU A 156 -10.08 12.87 8.58
N VAL A 157 -11.36 13.22 8.60
CA VAL A 157 -12.31 12.81 7.56
C VAL A 157 -11.80 13.27 6.19
N VAL A 158 -11.32 14.50 6.06
CA VAL A 158 -10.78 15.00 4.78
C VAL A 158 -9.52 14.24 4.37
N THR A 159 -8.60 13.98 5.29
CA THR A 159 -7.42 13.13 5.01
C THR A 159 -7.85 11.71 4.58
N SER A 160 -8.92 11.16 5.15
CA SER A 160 -9.58 9.93 4.66
C SER A 160 -10.01 10.02 3.22
N MET A 161 -10.76 11.06 2.91
CA MET A 161 -11.38 11.24 1.62
C MET A 161 -10.32 11.37 0.54
N LEU A 162 -9.31 12.23 0.75
CA LEU A 162 -8.20 12.49 -0.18
C LEU A 162 -7.41 11.23 -0.58
N GLN A 163 -7.28 10.27 0.33
CA GLN A 163 -6.58 9.03 0.06
C GLN A 163 -7.46 8.00 -0.66
N HIS A 164 -8.79 8.12 -0.51
CA HIS A 164 -9.76 7.15 -0.98
C HIS A 164 -10.56 7.63 -2.19
N VAL A 165 -10.13 8.75 -2.79
CA VAL A 165 -10.61 9.28 -4.07
C VAL A 165 -10.60 8.24 -5.21
N GLY A 166 -9.77 7.20 -5.11
CA GLY A 166 -9.81 6.06 -6.03
C GLY A 166 -11.18 5.37 -6.09
N GLY A 167 -11.96 5.39 -5.00
CA GLY A 167 -13.30 4.83 -4.95
C GLY A 167 -14.29 5.64 -5.80
N ILE A 168 -14.09 6.96 -5.85
CA ILE A 168 -14.84 7.86 -6.73
C ILE A 168 -14.53 7.56 -8.18
N HIS A 169 -13.24 7.48 -8.53
CA HIS A 169 -12.82 7.11 -9.88
C HIS A 169 -13.42 5.79 -10.35
N SER A 170 -13.28 4.73 -9.54
CA SER A 170 -13.81 3.40 -9.87
C SER A 170 -15.34 3.40 -9.95
N GLY A 171 -16.02 4.08 -9.03
CA GLY A 171 -17.48 4.16 -9.03
C GLY A 171 -18.03 4.89 -10.24
N CYS A 172 -17.43 6.02 -10.62
CA CYS A 172 -17.77 6.78 -11.81
C CYS A 172 -17.44 6.03 -13.11
N ALA A 173 -16.31 5.30 -13.18
CA ALA A 173 -15.98 4.51 -14.36
C ALA A 173 -17.01 3.40 -14.61
N VAL A 174 -17.35 2.62 -13.57
CA VAL A 174 -18.38 1.56 -13.66
C VAL A 174 -19.75 2.15 -13.99
N SER A 175 -20.12 3.24 -13.32
CA SER A 175 -21.41 3.91 -13.55
C SER A 175 -21.52 4.52 -14.94
N GLY A 176 -20.45 5.15 -15.44
CA GLY A 176 -20.38 5.70 -16.79
C GLY A 176 -20.54 4.63 -17.87
N THR A 177 -19.91 3.47 -17.67
CA THR A 177 -20.13 2.29 -18.52
C THR A 177 -21.58 1.80 -18.44
N GLY A 178 -22.18 1.75 -17.25
CA GLY A 178 -23.59 1.36 -17.08
C GLY A 178 -24.55 2.29 -17.83
N TRP A 179 -24.39 3.61 -17.70
CA TRP A 179 -25.14 4.59 -18.47
C TRP A 179 -24.90 4.48 -19.97
N LEU A 180 -23.67 4.15 -20.40
CA LEU A 180 -23.33 3.99 -21.80
C LEU A 180 -24.04 2.77 -22.40
N ILE A 181 -24.04 1.65 -21.69
CA ILE A 181 -24.80 0.45 -22.07
C ILE A 181 -26.30 0.80 -22.20
N PHE A 182 -26.87 1.48 -21.20
CA PHE A 182 -28.27 1.91 -21.25
C PHE A 182 -28.56 2.80 -22.47
N LYS A 183 -27.67 3.76 -22.78
CA LYS A 183 -27.80 4.63 -23.97
C LYS A 183 -27.75 3.84 -25.27
N ILE A 184 -26.88 2.83 -25.39
CA ILE A 184 -26.81 1.99 -26.59
C ILE A 184 -28.07 1.15 -26.76
N ILE A 185 -28.63 0.58 -25.69
CA ILE A 185 -29.89 -0.16 -25.74
C ILE A 185 -31.01 0.76 -26.26
N TYR A 186 -31.09 2.00 -25.76
CA TYR A 186 -32.07 2.99 -26.21
C TYR A 186 -31.91 3.37 -27.70
N LEU A 187 -30.66 3.54 -28.15
CA LEU A 187 -30.33 3.80 -29.56
C LEU A 187 -30.73 2.64 -30.48
N ILE A 188 -30.49 1.39 -30.06
CA ILE A 188 -30.85 0.18 -30.81
C ILE A 188 -32.38 0.04 -30.89
N GLN A 189 -33.10 0.29 -29.79
CA GLN A 189 -34.57 0.29 -29.81
C GLN A 189 -35.14 1.37 -30.75
N SER A 190 -34.41 2.47 -30.93
CA SER A 190 -34.78 3.58 -31.81
C SER A 190 -34.11 3.51 -33.19
N CYS A 191 -33.63 2.33 -33.61
CA CYS A 191 -32.79 2.18 -34.81
C CYS A 191 -33.47 2.63 -36.11
N ASN A 192 -34.80 2.58 -36.19
CA ASN A 192 -35.55 3.04 -37.35
C ASN A 192 -35.48 4.56 -37.57
N VAL A 193 -35.11 5.32 -36.53
CA VAL A 193 -35.05 6.79 -36.56
C VAL A 193 -33.60 7.29 -36.49
N GLN A 194 -32.65 6.42 -36.15
CA GLN A 194 -31.26 6.78 -35.88
C GLN A 194 -30.33 6.29 -36.98
N HIS A 195 -29.39 7.13 -37.40
CA HIS A 195 -28.44 6.79 -38.45
C HIS A 195 -27.52 5.64 -38.02
N SER A 196 -27.32 4.64 -38.88
CA SER A 196 -26.53 3.42 -38.57
C SER A 196 -25.12 3.71 -38.06
N ALA A 197 -24.51 4.82 -38.51
CA ALA A 197 -23.21 5.30 -38.06
C ALA A 197 -23.19 5.66 -36.55
N VAL A 198 -24.27 6.24 -36.02
CA VAL A 198 -24.38 6.60 -34.59
C VAL A 198 -24.44 5.34 -33.72
N ILE A 199 -25.18 4.32 -34.18
CA ILE A 199 -25.28 3.03 -33.49
C ILE A 199 -23.93 2.31 -33.52
N ALA A 200 -23.29 2.23 -34.69
CA ALA A 200 -21.99 1.57 -34.86
C ALA A 200 -20.90 2.21 -34.00
N THR A 201 -20.76 3.54 -34.06
CA THR A 201 -19.78 4.29 -33.23
C THR A 201 -20.07 4.14 -31.74
N GLY A 202 -21.34 4.10 -31.34
CA GLY A 202 -21.75 3.84 -29.96
C GLY A 202 -21.35 2.45 -29.45
N ILE A 203 -21.55 1.40 -30.26
CA ILE A 203 -21.15 0.02 -29.93
C ILE A 203 -19.63 -0.06 -29.79
N ILE A 204 -18.88 0.49 -30.76
CA ILE A 204 -17.40 0.51 -30.73
C ILE A 204 -16.90 1.22 -29.46
N THR A 205 -17.48 2.38 -29.14
CA THR A 205 -17.14 3.14 -27.93
C THR A 205 -17.40 2.33 -26.68
N THR A 206 -18.51 1.61 -26.61
CA THR A 206 -18.86 0.77 -25.46
C THR A 206 -17.88 -0.37 -25.26
N ILE A 207 -17.50 -1.06 -26.35
CA ILE A 207 -16.48 -2.12 -26.31
C ILE A 207 -15.12 -1.57 -25.89
N SER A 208 -14.71 -0.41 -26.42
CA SER A 208 -13.45 0.24 -26.02
C SER A 208 -13.45 0.63 -24.55
N VAL A 209 -14.54 1.21 -24.04
CA VAL A 209 -14.67 1.59 -22.62
C VAL A 209 -14.68 0.36 -21.72
N LEU A 210 -15.42 -0.69 -22.06
CA LEU A 210 -15.41 -1.96 -21.32
C LEU A 210 -13.99 -2.54 -21.27
N THR A 211 -13.31 -2.60 -22.41
CA THR A 211 -11.91 -3.07 -22.49
C THR A 211 -10.99 -2.23 -21.61
N SER A 212 -11.17 -0.91 -21.56
CA SER A 212 -10.42 -0.03 -20.66
C SER A 212 -10.74 -0.26 -19.18
N VAL A 213 -11.98 -0.61 -18.82
CA VAL A 213 -12.34 -0.94 -17.45
C VAL A 213 -11.75 -2.30 -17.06
N PHE A 214 -11.77 -3.28 -17.97
CA PHE A 214 -11.12 -4.58 -17.76
C PHE A 214 -9.59 -4.45 -17.65
N SER A 215 -8.96 -3.58 -18.45
CA SER A 215 -7.52 -3.36 -18.34
C SER A 215 -7.10 -2.64 -17.04
N ALA A 216 -8.06 -2.05 -16.32
CA ALA A 216 -7.82 -1.47 -15.00
C ALA A 216 -7.74 -2.54 -13.88
N PHE A 217 -8.09 -3.81 -14.15
CA PHE A 217 -7.85 -4.89 -13.20
C PHE A 217 -6.35 -5.03 -12.92
N PRO A 218 -5.96 -5.38 -11.67
CA PRO A 218 -4.57 -5.40 -11.25
C PRO A 218 -3.65 -6.25 -12.15
N TRP A 219 -4.17 -7.29 -12.81
CA TRP A 219 -3.38 -8.19 -13.67
C TRP A 219 -3.00 -7.61 -15.05
N VAL A 220 -3.67 -6.55 -15.53
CA VAL A 220 -3.44 -5.97 -16.89
C VAL A 220 -2.70 -4.62 -16.85
N ARG A 221 -2.68 -3.95 -15.71
CA ARG A 221 -2.53 -2.49 -15.57
C ARG A 221 -1.13 -1.89 -15.84
N ASN A 222 -0.17 -2.59 -16.46
CA ASN A 222 1.25 -2.17 -16.46
C ASN A 222 1.88 -1.82 -17.82
N VAL A 223 1.13 -1.44 -18.87
CA VAL A 223 1.77 -1.32 -20.21
C VAL A 223 1.74 0.06 -20.89
N LEU A 224 0.86 1.03 -20.59
CA LEU A 224 0.67 2.14 -21.59
C LEU A 224 0.50 3.60 -21.11
N ILE A 225 0.84 3.99 -19.88
CA ILE A 225 0.29 5.25 -19.30
C ILE A 225 1.24 6.43 -18.90
N PRO A 226 2.54 6.52 -19.20
CA PRO A 226 3.24 7.79 -18.87
C PRO A 226 4.06 8.51 -19.95
N TRP A 227 3.86 8.26 -21.25
CA TRP A 227 4.77 8.67 -22.33
C TRP A 227 5.19 10.16 -22.44
N ILE A 228 4.37 11.15 -22.07
CA ILE A 228 4.76 12.58 -22.22
C ILE A 228 5.45 13.18 -20.98
N THR A 229 5.32 12.55 -19.80
CA THR A 229 5.79 13.12 -18.51
C THR A 229 6.97 12.36 -17.89
N ILE A 230 7.36 11.21 -18.45
CA ILE A 230 8.54 10.50 -17.97
C ILE A 230 9.78 11.20 -18.51
N ARG A 231 10.80 11.25 -17.67
CA ARG A 231 12.15 11.62 -18.06
C ARG A 231 13.11 10.52 -17.60
N LYS A 232 14.15 10.29 -18.39
CA LYS A 232 15.31 9.51 -17.98
C LYS A 232 16.18 10.45 -17.13
N VAL A 233 16.42 10.08 -15.88
CA VAL A 233 17.12 10.93 -14.89
C VAL A 233 18.36 10.17 -14.42
N PRO A 234 19.53 10.82 -14.30
CA PRO A 234 20.70 10.22 -13.69
C PRO A 234 20.42 9.85 -12.23
N VAL A 235 20.98 8.74 -11.78
CA VAL A 235 20.85 8.24 -10.42
C VAL A 235 22.18 7.68 -9.96
N GLU A 236 22.50 7.92 -8.70
CA GLU A 236 23.58 7.23 -8.03
C GLU A 236 23.03 6.13 -7.12
N VAL A 237 23.71 4.98 -7.13
CA VAL A 237 23.25 3.77 -6.46
C VAL A 237 24.20 3.44 -5.33
N GLU A 238 23.70 3.44 -4.10
CA GLU A 238 24.40 2.96 -2.92
C GLU A 238 23.76 1.64 -2.48
N ILE A 239 24.58 0.61 -2.27
CA ILE A 239 24.13 -0.73 -1.85
C ILE A 239 24.72 -1.01 -0.47
N PRO A 240 24.06 -0.57 0.61
CA PRO A 240 24.56 -0.80 1.97
C PRO A 240 24.49 -2.27 2.38
N SER A 241 23.54 -3.04 1.82
CA SER A 241 23.40 -4.47 2.08
C SER A 241 22.69 -5.18 0.93
N PRO A 242 22.75 -6.53 0.84
CA PRO A 242 22.00 -7.29 -0.18
C PRO A 242 20.47 -7.16 -0.08
N ARG A 243 19.95 -6.50 0.97
CA ARG A 243 18.51 -6.37 1.24
C ARG A 243 17.95 -5.00 0.86
N VAL A 244 18.80 -4.00 0.65
CA VAL A 244 18.39 -2.62 0.47
C VAL A 244 19.31 -1.94 -0.55
N VAL A 245 18.68 -1.21 -1.47
CA VAL A 245 19.35 -0.30 -2.40
C VAL A 245 18.87 1.12 -2.12
N ILE A 246 19.79 2.08 -2.09
CA ILE A 246 19.49 3.50 -1.95
C ILE A 246 19.79 4.16 -3.29
N LEU A 247 18.78 4.81 -3.85
CA LEU A 247 18.88 5.57 -5.09
C LEU A 247 18.94 7.06 -4.75
N ARG A 248 20.02 7.74 -5.13
CA ARG A 248 20.25 9.17 -4.92
C ARG A 248 20.02 9.94 -6.22
N PHE A 249 19.27 11.02 -6.13
CA PHE A 249 18.89 11.86 -7.28
C PHE A 249 19.23 13.32 -7.00
N ASP A 250 19.66 14.05 -8.03
CA ASP A 250 20.11 15.46 -7.95
C ASP A 250 18.96 16.47 -7.94
N ARG A 251 18.18 16.45 -6.86
CA ARG A 251 17.25 17.54 -6.51
C ARG A 251 16.66 17.35 -5.12
N GLY A 252 16.36 18.45 -4.45
CA GLY A 252 15.57 18.47 -3.23
C GLY A 252 14.08 18.21 -3.49
N MET A 253 13.40 17.67 -2.49
CA MET A 253 11.99 17.30 -2.56
C MET A 253 11.23 17.71 -1.29
N GLN A 254 9.96 18.06 -1.46
CA GLN A 254 9.07 18.27 -0.32
C GLN A 254 8.70 16.93 0.33
N GLN A 255 8.60 16.92 1.65
CA GLN A 255 8.05 15.81 2.42
C GLN A 255 6.68 15.33 1.92
N GLY A 256 6.44 14.03 2.10
CA GLY A 256 5.16 13.41 1.80
C GLY A 256 4.89 13.13 0.33
N LEU A 257 5.89 13.32 -0.54
CA LEU A 257 5.82 12.94 -1.95
C LEU A 257 6.35 11.52 -2.15
N LEU A 258 5.81 10.84 -3.15
CA LEU A 258 6.20 9.49 -3.56
C LEU A 258 6.62 9.51 -5.03
N GLY A 259 7.61 8.69 -5.37
CA GLY A 259 8.13 8.58 -6.74
C GLY A 259 7.80 7.22 -7.34
N ARG A 260 7.47 7.20 -8.63
CA ARG A 260 7.51 5.97 -9.43
C ARG A 260 8.79 5.93 -10.25
N ILE A 261 9.48 4.80 -10.24
CA ILE A 261 10.70 4.58 -11.01
C ILE A 261 10.56 3.31 -11.84
N SER A 262 11.21 3.28 -12.99
CA SER A 262 11.35 2.12 -13.85
C SER A 262 12.74 2.09 -14.48
N ARG A 263 13.19 0.89 -14.89
CA ARG A 263 14.38 0.70 -15.73
C ARG A 263 14.10 0.98 -17.20
N THR A 264 12.84 0.89 -17.64
CA THR A 264 12.44 1.13 -19.03
C THR A 264 11.47 2.31 -19.10
N SER A 265 11.34 2.92 -20.28
CA SER A 265 10.36 3.99 -20.51
C SER A 265 8.91 3.47 -20.50
N ILE A 266 8.72 2.17 -20.76
CA ILE A 266 7.42 1.59 -21.12
C ILE A 266 6.80 0.82 -19.96
N MET A 267 7.56 -0.07 -19.32
CA MET A 267 7.04 -1.11 -18.43
C MET A 267 7.55 -0.97 -17.00
N GLU A 268 6.87 -1.64 -16.06
CA GLU A 268 7.33 -1.90 -14.67
C GLU A 268 7.67 -0.65 -13.84
N TYR A 269 6.67 0.19 -13.60
CA TYR A 269 6.82 1.33 -12.69
C TYR A 269 6.51 0.94 -11.24
N HIS A 270 7.53 1.00 -10.38
CA HIS A 270 7.43 0.72 -8.95
C HIS A 270 7.43 2.02 -8.13
N ALA A 271 6.59 2.09 -7.10
CA ALA A 271 6.46 3.26 -6.24
C ALA A 271 7.33 3.15 -4.98
N PHE A 272 8.05 4.22 -4.64
CA PHE A 272 8.90 4.29 -3.45
C PHE A 272 8.72 5.62 -2.71
N GLY A 273 9.00 5.57 -1.41
CA GLY A 273 9.09 6.74 -0.55
C GLY A 273 10.28 7.61 -0.90
N ILE A 274 10.09 8.93 -0.82
CA ILE A 274 11.16 9.91 -1.04
C ILE A 274 11.65 10.46 0.29
N ILE A 275 12.95 10.36 0.52
CA ILE A 275 13.69 11.00 1.61
C ILE A 275 14.37 12.25 1.06
N SER A 276 14.16 13.40 1.67
CA SER A 276 14.88 14.62 1.36
C SER A 276 14.86 15.55 2.56
N GLU A 277 15.96 16.25 2.80
CA GLU A 277 16.06 17.24 3.87
C GLU A 277 15.17 18.46 3.61
N GLY A 278 14.85 18.74 2.34
CA GLY A 278 14.02 19.88 1.98
C GLY A 278 13.94 20.13 0.48
N ARG A 279 13.07 21.07 0.09
CA ARG A 279 12.89 21.45 -1.33
C ARG A 279 14.17 22.03 -1.98
N LYS A 280 15.04 22.62 -1.17
CA LYS A 280 16.30 23.26 -1.61
C LYS A 280 17.54 22.38 -1.36
N SER A 281 17.38 21.17 -0.81
CA SER A 281 18.49 20.23 -0.66
C SER A 281 19.04 19.89 -2.05
N PRO A 282 20.35 19.64 -2.19
CA PRO A 282 20.90 19.19 -3.46
C PRO A 282 20.34 17.83 -3.87
N TYR A 283 19.92 16.99 -2.90
CA TYR A 283 19.61 15.59 -3.15
C TYR A 283 18.27 15.12 -2.58
N HIS A 284 17.76 14.03 -3.16
CA HIS A 284 16.76 13.18 -2.54
C HIS A 284 17.09 11.72 -2.77
N TYR A 285 16.59 10.88 -1.87
CA TYR A 285 16.87 9.46 -1.81
C TYR A 285 15.58 8.65 -1.92
N MET A 286 15.65 7.49 -2.56
CA MET A 286 14.62 6.46 -2.49
C MET A 286 15.23 5.19 -1.93
N ILE A 287 14.61 4.62 -0.91
CA ILE A 287 15.02 3.34 -0.32
C ILE A 287 14.21 2.23 -0.96
N CYS A 288 14.90 1.35 -1.68
CA CYS A 288 14.35 0.20 -2.36
C CYS A 288 14.66 -1.06 -1.55
N GLY A 289 13.64 -1.65 -0.93
CA GLY A 289 13.77 -2.96 -0.32
C GLY A 289 13.81 -4.05 -1.39
N VAL A 290 14.79 -4.94 -1.31
CA VAL A 290 14.96 -6.02 -2.29
C VAL A 290 13.87 -7.08 -2.06
N GLN A 291 12.82 -6.98 -2.85
CA GLN A 291 11.64 -7.84 -2.85
C GLN A 291 11.16 -8.00 -4.31
N GLY A 292 11.49 -9.13 -4.94
CA GLY A 292 11.14 -9.43 -6.33
C GLY A 292 12.15 -8.90 -7.36
N ASP A 293 11.93 -9.30 -8.61
CA ASP A 293 12.95 -9.27 -9.67
C ASP A 293 13.40 -7.85 -10.03
N PHE A 294 12.47 -6.89 -10.13
CA PHE A 294 12.82 -5.48 -10.38
C PHE A 294 13.86 -4.96 -9.38
N THR A 295 13.62 -5.15 -8.08
CA THR A 295 14.51 -4.64 -7.03
C THR A 295 15.78 -5.47 -6.83
N LYS A 296 15.75 -6.78 -7.08
CA LYS A 296 16.96 -7.62 -7.15
C LYS A 296 17.87 -7.15 -8.27
N GLY A 297 17.30 -6.83 -9.43
CA GLY A 297 18.04 -6.28 -10.55
C GLY A 297 18.73 -4.95 -10.24
N LEU A 298 18.23 -4.14 -9.30
CA LEU A 298 18.91 -2.92 -8.86
C LEU A 298 20.21 -3.20 -8.08
N VAL A 299 20.30 -4.35 -7.41
CA VAL A 299 21.51 -4.81 -6.71
C VAL A 299 22.48 -5.45 -7.70
N GLU A 300 21.97 -6.40 -8.50
CA GLU A 300 22.78 -7.23 -9.39
C GLU A 300 23.38 -6.41 -10.54
N ASN A 301 22.60 -5.47 -11.09
CA ASN A 301 23.00 -4.62 -12.21
C ASN A 301 22.62 -3.16 -11.92
N PRO A 302 23.42 -2.44 -11.11
CA PRO A 302 23.12 -1.08 -10.68
C PRO A 302 22.98 -0.11 -11.87
N PRO A 303 21.84 0.59 -12.02
CA PRO A 303 21.62 1.51 -13.12
C PRO A 303 22.29 2.87 -12.88
N ILE A 304 22.83 3.48 -13.94
CA ILE A 304 23.28 4.90 -13.94
C ILE A 304 22.15 5.90 -14.16
N THR A 305 21.01 5.43 -14.68
CA THR A 305 19.85 6.26 -15.02
C THR A 305 18.55 5.50 -14.75
N MET A 306 17.51 6.21 -14.35
CA MET A 306 16.18 5.66 -14.11
C MET A 306 15.10 6.49 -14.79
N TRP A 307 14.05 5.82 -15.26
CA TRP A 307 12.88 6.48 -15.81
C TRP A 307 11.93 6.85 -14.67
N THR A 308 11.61 8.13 -14.55
CA THR A 308 10.69 8.63 -13.53
C THR A 308 9.93 9.84 -14.03
N ARG A 309 8.71 10.05 -13.50
CA ARG A 309 7.99 11.31 -13.69
C ARG A 309 8.65 12.40 -12.84
N GLN A 310 8.86 13.58 -13.41
CA GLN A 310 9.39 14.72 -12.63
C GLN A 310 8.35 15.26 -11.64
N LEU A 311 7.07 15.23 -12.02
CA LEU A 311 5.97 15.49 -11.10
C LEU A 311 5.76 14.27 -10.20
N LYS A 312 6.05 14.42 -8.91
CA LYS A 312 5.84 13.36 -7.91
C LYS A 312 4.40 13.41 -7.37
N PHE A 313 3.82 12.28 -7.03
CA PHE A 313 2.44 12.29 -6.50
C PHE A 313 2.44 12.52 -4.99
N ALA A 314 1.40 13.17 -4.50
CA ALA A 314 1.19 13.39 -3.07
C ALA A 314 0.80 12.06 -2.42
N GLY A 315 1.65 11.58 -1.51
CA GLY A 315 1.35 10.45 -0.66
C GLY A 315 0.69 10.91 0.65
N VAL A 316 0.43 9.92 1.49
CA VAL A 316 -0.12 10.09 2.84
C VAL A 316 0.66 11.13 3.67
N GLY A 317 1.99 11.11 3.56
CA GLY A 317 2.85 12.06 4.26
C GLY A 317 2.62 13.51 3.87
N HIS A 318 1.96 13.79 2.74
CA HIS A 318 1.69 15.17 2.31
C HIS A 318 0.64 15.83 3.21
N ALA A 319 -0.33 15.05 3.69
CA ALA A 319 -1.37 15.50 4.62
C ALA A 319 -0.81 15.83 6.01
N SER A 320 0.45 15.47 6.32
CA SER A 320 1.10 15.79 7.59
C SER A 320 1.03 17.28 7.95
N LYS A 321 1.08 18.15 6.94
CA LYS A 321 1.01 19.61 7.13
C LYS A 321 -0.34 20.11 7.65
N MET A 322 -1.40 19.30 7.56
CA MET A 322 -2.71 19.64 8.12
C MET A 322 -2.72 19.57 9.66
N PHE A 323 -1.77 18.81 10.21
CA PHE A 323 -1.68 18.48 11.62
C PHE A 323 -0.61 19.29 12.34
N LYS A 324 -0.84 19.62 13.61
CA LYS A 324 0.08 20.39 14.47
C LYS A 324 1.24 19.53 14.97
N ARG A 325 0.96 18.33 15.49
CA ARG A 325 1.97 17.40 16.06
C ARG A 325 1.62 15.95 15.78
N GLY A 326 2.60 15.16 15.32
CA GLY A 326 2.36 13.76 14.94
C GLY A 326 3.50 12.80 15.23
N ILE A 327 3.23 11.52 15.06
CA ILE A 327 4.19 10.42 15.13
C ILE A 327 4.27 9.78 13.74
N ARG A 328 5.46 9.50 13.25
CA ARG A 328 5.70 8.59 12.14
C ARG A 328 6.24 7.29 12.70
N ILE A 329 5.44 6.24 12.72
CA ILE A 329 5.96 4.89 12.98
C ILE A 329 6.20 4.17 11.66
N CYS A 330 7.37 3.57 11.50
CA CYS A 330 7.68 2.80 10.32
C CYS A 330 8.51 1.56 10.64
N THR A 331 8.41 0.55 9.77
CA THR A 331 9.17 -0.70 9.89
C THR A 331 10.02 -0.95 8.67
N GLY A 332 11.29 -1.30 8.85
CA GLY A 332 12.20 -1.62 7.74
C GLY A 332 12.26 -0.49 6.71
N THR A 333 12.07 -0.81 5.44
CA THR A 333 12.14 0.14 4.30
C THR A 333 11.00 1.17 4.27
N GLY A 334 9.99 1.00 5.13
CA GLY A 334 8.95 2.00 5.34
C GLY A 334 9.48 3.38 5.79
N ILE A 335 10.71 3.43 6.29
CA ILE A 335 11.43 4.67 6.61
C ILE A 335 11.54 5.62 5.40
N GLY A 336 11.60 5.07 4.18
CA GLY A 336 11.64 5.83 2.93
C GLY A 336 10.49 6.83 2.76
N ALA A 337 9.33 6.52 3.32
CA ALA A 337 8.16 7.39 3.23
C ALA A 337 7.87 8.18 4.51
N ALA A 338 8.58 7.90 5.60
CA ALA A 338 8.40 8.53 6.90
C ALA A 338 9.43 9.62 7.15
N LEU A 339 10.69 9.37 6.82
CA LEU A 339 11.83 10.15 7.30
C LEU A 339 11.77 11.63 6.90
N SER A 340 11.45 11.94 5.63
CA SER A 340 11.29 13.34 5.17
C SER A 340 10.31 14.14 6.03
N THR A 341 9.26 13.51 6.56
CA THR A 341 8.27 14.22 7.38
C THR A 341 8.88 14.67 8.71
N CYS A 342 9.68 13.81 9.33
CA CYS A 342 10.32 14.12 10.61
C CYS A 342 11.50 15.07 10.44
N ILE A 343 12.26 14.98 9.35
CA ILE A 343 13.35 15.92 9.03
C ILE A 343 12.79 17.32 8.75
N GLN A 344 11.78 17.42 7.87
CA GLN A 344 11.24 18.71 7.45
C GLN A 344 10.27 19.33 8.47
N SER A 345 10.03 18.69 9.62
CA SER A 345 9.12 19.21 10.65
C SER A 345 9.47 18.76 12.06
N LYS A 346 9.80 19.74 12.92
CA LYS A 346 10.10 19.56 14.34
C LYS A 346 8.91 19.07 15.19
N ASN A 347 7.71 19.06 14.62
CA ASN A 347 6.51 18.60 15.31
C ASN A 347 6.17 17.13 15.06
N TRP A 348 7.06 16.38 14.37
CA TRP A 348 6.82 14.99 13.97
C TRP A 348 7.81 14.00 14.57
N PHE A 349 7.39 13.21 15.54
CA PHE A 349 8.22 12.21 16.22
C PHE A 349 8.48 11.00 15.31
N LEU A 350 9.70 10.47 15.28
CA LEU A 350 10.03 9.27 14.50
C LEU A 350 10.10 8.02 15.38
N ILE A 351 9.36 6.97 15.03
CA ILE A 351 9.57 5.62 15.56
C ILE A 351 9.98 4.73 14.40
N TRP A 352 11.21 4.22 14.41
CA TRP A 352 11.69 3.31 13.39
C TRP A 352 12.07 1.96 13.97
N ILE A 353 11.34 0.92 13.57
CA ILE A 353 11.57 -0.46 14.00
C ILE A 353 12.25 -1.21 12.87
N GLY A 354 13.49 -1.61 13.07
CA GLY A 354 14.29 -2.34 12.09
C GLY A 354 15.01 -3.53 12.69
N SER A 355 15.79 -4.21 11.87
CA SER A 355 16.73 -5.25 12.30
C SER A 355 18.07 -4.87 11.72
N ASP A 356 19.11 -4.78 12.55
CA ASP A 356 20.47 -4.44 12.13
C ASP A 356 20.48 -3.14 11.30
N GLN A 357 19.90 -2.06 11.85
CA GLN A 357 19.50 -0.88 11.09
C GLN A 357 20.66 -0.24 10.33
N GLU A 358 21.75 0.06 11.02
CA GLU A 358 22.93 0.72 10.46
C GLU A 358 23.63 -0.17 9.42
N LYS A 359 23.75 -1.49 9.71
CA LYS A 359 24.33 -2.45 8.77
C LYS A 359 23.45 -2.66 7.52
N THR A 360 22.14 -2.58 7.65
CA THR A 360 21.20 -2.87 6.55
C THR A 360 20.97 -1.64 5.67
N PHE A 361 20.84 -0.45 6.27
CA PHE A 361 20.44 0.79 5.59
C PHE A 361 21.59 1.78 5.40
N GLY A 362 22.80 1.45 5.86
CA GLY A 362 24.01 2.22 5.60
C GLY A 362 24.14 3.48 6.45
N ALA A 363 25.31 4.10 6.31
CA ALA A 363 25.64 5.34 7.00
C ALA A 363 24.85 6.53 6.47
N THR A 364 24.50 6.57 5.18
CA THR A 364 23.75 7.69 4.58
C THR A 364 22.40 7.91 5.26
N ILE A 365 21.57 6.87 5.39
CA ILE A 365 20.26 7.00 6.05
C ILE A 365 20.40 7.24 7.55
N THR A 366 21.38 6.60 8.18
CA THR A 366 21.64 6.77 9.62
C THR A 366 22.13 8.19 9.95
N GLY A 367 22.99 8.75 9.10
CA GLY A 367 23.48 10.13 9.17
C GLY A 367 22.34 11.12 9.00
N LEU A 368 21.51 10.96 7.96
CA LEU A 368 20.30 11.78 7.76
C LEU A 368 19.39 11.80 8.99
N ILE A 369 19.26 10.68 9.71
CA ILE A 369 18.47 10.63 10.95
C ILE A 369 19.18 11.40 12.07
N ARG A 370 20.45 11.05 12.36
CA ARG A 370 21.20 11.59 13.52
C ARG A 370 21.51 13.09 13.39
N GLU A 371 21.70 13.58 12.18
CA GLU A 371 22.02 14.99 11.89
C GLU A 371 20.78 15.89 11.97
N HIS A 372 19.60 15.37 11.65
CA HIS A 372 18.40 16.19 11.44
C HIS A 372 17.27 15.95 12.43
N ILE A 373 17.34 14.90 13.24
CA ILE A 373 16.31 14.56 14.22
C ILE A 373 16.96 14.47 15.59
N GLU A 374 16.47 15.29 16.52
CA GLU A 374 16.95 15.32 17.89
C GLU A 374 16.67 13.98 18.59
N PRO A 375 17.57 13.47 19.45
CA PRO A 375 17.41 12.18 20.14
C PRO A 375 16.09 12.06 20.92
N GLU A 376 15.57 13.16 21.45
CA GLU A 376 14.31 13.21 22.21
C GLU A 376 13.08 13.08 21.31
N ARG A 377 13.24 13.23 19.99
CA ARG A 377 12.19 13.18 18.96
C ARG A 377 12.23 11.91 18.12
N MET A 378 13.06 10.93 18.50
CA MET A 378 13.13 9.66 17.81
C MET A 378 13.26 8.45 18.74
N ILE A 379 12.76 7.32 18.28
CA ILE A 379 13.01 6.00 18.84
C ILE A 379 13.49 5.11 17.71
N LEU A 380 14.75 4.66 17.80
CA LEU A 380 15.36 3.73 16.87
C LEU A 380 15.41 2.35 17.53
N TRP A 381 14.46 1.48 17.18
CA TRP A 381 14.39 0.14 17.74
C TRP A 381 15.04 -0.88 16.80
N ASP A 382 16.26 -1.30 17.15
CA ASP A 382 16.94 -2.41 16.48
C ASP A 382 16.58 -3.75 17.13
N SER A 383 15.67 -4.49 16.48
CA SER A 383 15.20 -5.78 16.96
C SER A 383 16.25 -6.88 17.01
N LYS A 384 17.38 -6.75 16.30
CA LYS A 384 18.50 -7.69 16.37
C LYS A 384 19.36 -7.42 17.60
N LYS A 385 19.68 -6.15 17.86
CA LYS A 385 20.41 -5.73 19.06
C LYS A 385 19.60 -5.97 20.34
N GLN A 386 18.31 -5.69 20.30
CA GLN A 386 17.37 -5.91 21.41
C GLN A 386 16.99 -7.39 21.60
N GLY A 387 17.34 -8.29 20.67
CA GLY A 387 16.94 -9.70 20.67
C GLY A 387 15.44 -9.96 20.45
N ARG A 388 14.60 -8.91 20.48
CA ARG A 388 13.14 -8.97 20.33
C ARG A 388 12.59 -7.77 19.55
N ARG A 389 11.41 -7.96 18.94
CA ARG A 389 10.58 -6.85 18.48
C ARG A 389 9.94 -6.15 19.70
N PRO A 390 9.71 -4.83 19.64
CA PRO A 390 9.05 -4.12 20.72
C PRO A 390 7.60 -4.59 20.85
N ASP A 391 6.99 -4.37 22.00
CA ASP A 391 5.54 -4.25 22.03
C ASP A 391 5.20 -2.93 21.34
N THR A 392 4.79 -3.03 20.07
CA THR A 392 4.56 -1.87 19.22
C THR A 392 3.42 -1.01 19.75
N MET A 393 2.42 -1.61 20.39
CA MET A 393 1.23 -0.90 20.86
C MET A 393 1.51 -0.15 22.15
N GLU A 394 2.24 -0.75 23.08
CA GLU A 394 2.72 -0.08 24.28
C GLU A 394 3.66 1.08 23.90
N LEU A 395 4.65 0.82 23.05
CA LEU A 395 5.58 1.84 22.56
C LEU A 395 4.86 3.03 21.91
N LEU A 396 3.86 2.75 21.06
CA LEU A 396 3.04 3.77 20.41
C LEU A 396 2.23 4.56 21.42
N ARG A 397 1.58 3.90 22.38
CA ARG A 397 0.75 4.52 23.41
C ARG A 397 1.55 5.44 24.31
N ASP A 398 2.70 4.99 24.78
CA ASP A 398 3.56 5.78 25.65
C ASP A 398 4.12 6.98 24.92
N THR A 399 4.59 6.79 23.69
CA THR A 399 5.08 7.89 22.85
C THR A 399 3.98 8.87 22.52
N TRP A 400 2.76 8.39 22.26
CA TRP A 400 1.59 9.25 22.00
C TRP A 400 1.30 10.18 23.16
N ILE A 401 1.21 9.64 24.37
CA ILE A 401 0.93 10.42 25.58
C ILE A 401 2.07 11.39 25.85
N ARG A 402 3.32 10.89 25.88
CA ARG A 402 4.51 11.70 26.20
C ARG A 402 4.74 12.82 25.18
N PHE A 403 4.60 12.51 23.89
CA PHE A 403 4.77 13.49 22.83
C PHE A 403 3.51 14.34 22.62
N GLY A 404 2.37 14.08 23.26
CA GLY A 404 1.14 14.84 23.00
C GLY A 404 0.80 14.91 21.50
N ALA A 405 0.91 13.77 20.83
CA ALA A 405 0.64 13.66 19.40
C ALA A 405 -0.87 13.77 19.15
N GLU A 406 -1.24 14.29 17.98
CA GLU A 406 -2.62 14.34 17.50
C GLU A 406 -2.85 13.35 16.34
N VAL A 407 -1.76 12.78 15.81
CA VAL A 407 -1.71 11.96 14.59
C VAL A 407 -0.59 10.92 14.62
N ILE A 408 -0.80 9.66 14.24
CA ILE A 408 0.23 8.62 13.98
C ILE A 408 0.20 8.16 12.53
N PHE A 409 1.18 8.49 11.71
CA PHE A 409 1.32 7.85 10.42
C PHE A 409 2.12 6.55 10.54
N ILE A 410 1.52 5.45 10.09
CA ILE A 410 2.04 4.08 10.16
C ILE A 410 2.56 3.67 8.78
N THR A 411 3.82 3.27 8.63
CA THR A 411 4.33 2.70 7.38
C THR A 411 4.97 1.34 7.67
N SER A 412 4.21 0.28 7.46
CA SER A 412 4.66 -1.09 7.78
C SER A 412 4.17 -2.10 6.74
N ASN A 413 4.63 -3.35 6.87
CA ASN A 413 4.09 -4.46 6.11
C ASN A 413 2.63 -4.72 6.52
N LYS A 414 1.86 -5.45 5.69
CA LYS A 414 0.42 -5.70 5.91
C LYS A 414 0.10 -6.14 7.34
N ARG A 415 0.81 -7.16 7.84
CA ARG A 415 0.63 -7.67 9.21
C ARG A 415 0.87 -6.62 10.29
N GLY A 416 2.00 -5.91 10.24
CA GLY A 416 2.33 -4.88 11.23
C GLY A 416 1.37 -3.70 11.17
N ASN A 417 0.95 -3.32 9.97
CA ASN A 417 -0.05 -2.28 9.76
C ASN A 417 -1.40 -2.71 10.36
N ASP A 418 -1.89 -3.92 10.05
CA ASP A 418 -3.14 -4.46 10.59
C ASP A 418 -3.11 -4.55 12.12
N GLU A 419 -2.03 -5.06 12.70
CA GLU A 419 -1.83 -5.14 14.16
C GLU A 419 -1.91 -3.76 14.81
N MET A 420 -1.16 -2.77 14.30
CA MET A 420 -1.18 -1.41 14.85
C MET A 420 -2.53 -0.72 14.65
N MET A 421 -3.17 -0.90 13.50
CA MET A 421 -4.49 -0.33 13.19
C MET A 421 -5.59 -0.92 14.09
N GLN A 422 -5.58 -2.24 14.29
CA GLN A 422 -6.54 -2.92 15.15
C GLN A 422 -6.30 -2.58 16.62
N GLY A 423 -5.04 -2.59 17.07
CA GLY A 423 -4.67 -2.24 18.43
C GLY A 423 -5.06 -0.80 18.79
N CYS A 424 -4.81 0.16 17.89
CA CYS A 424 -5.22 1.54 18.10
C CYS A 424 -6.76 1.67 18.17
N ARG A 425 -7.52 0.93 17.33
CA ARG A 425 -9.00 0.93 17.39
C ARG A 425 -9.55 0.32 18.66
N ALA A 426 -9.03 -0.83 19.05
CA ALA A 426 -9.50 -1.58 20.22
C ALA A 426 -9.21 -0.84 21.53
N ALA A 427 -8.14 -0.04 21.57
CA ALA A 427 -7.80 0.76 22.73
C ALA A 427 -8.82 1.89 23.00
N TYR A 428 -9.78 2.20 22.12
CA TYR A 428 -10.73 3.34 22.21
C TYR A 428 -10.12 4.73 22.38
N TRP A 429 -8.81 4.83 22.55
CA TRP A 429 -8.10 6.09 22.71
C TRP A 429 -7.92 6.80 21.37
N VAL A 430 -8.26 6.11 20.28
CA VAL A 430 -7.99 6.47 18.89
C VAL A 430 -9.22 6.34 17.99
N SER A 431 -9.85 7.47 17.65
CA SER A 431 -10.77 7.54 16.52
C SER A 431 -9.98 7.37 15.22
N LEU A 432 -10.03 6.15 14.68
CA LEU A 432 -8.99 5.64 13.80
C LEU A 432 -9.27 5.85 12.31
N LEU A 433 -8.30 6.49 11.65
CA LEU A 433 -8.08 6.34 10.22
C LEU A 433 -6.99 5.30 9.95
N ALA A 434 -7.45 4.13 9.53
CA ALA A 434 -6.64 3.03 9.03
C ALA A 434 -6.73 3.05 7.51
N PHE A 435 -5.61 2.81 6.86
CA PHE A 435 -5.57 2.58 5.43
C PHE A 435 -4.76 1.33 5.13
N LEU A 436 -5.41 0.39 4.44
CA LEU A 436 -4.77 -0.60 3.60
C LEU A 436 -4.62 0.01 2.20
N LEU A 437 -3.38 0.23 1.79
CA LEU A 437 -3.02 0.53 0.40
C LEU A 437 -2.58 -0.76 -0.33
N SER A 438 -3.25 -1.88 -0.06
CA SER A 438 -3.09 -3.09 -0.89
C SER A 438 -3.78 -2.91 -2.24
N ASP A 439 -5.04 -2.48 -2.27
CA ASP A 439 -5.86 -2.72 -3.48
C ASP A 439 -5.64 -1.71 -4.62
N MET A 440 -4.84 -0.65 -4.40
CA MET A 440 -4.43 0.25 -5.48
C MET A 440 -3.01 0.02 -5.99
N PHE A 441 -2.16 -0.74 -5.29
CA PHE A 441 -0.72 -0.85 -5.62
C PHE A 441 -0.09 -2.25 -5.50
N THR A 442 -0.80 -3.28 -5.01
CA THR A 442 -0.28 -4.66 -5.03
C THR A 442 -0.77 -5.43 -6.26
N ALA A 443 0.04 -5.45 -7.31
CA ALA A 443 0.07 -6.55 -8.30
C ALA A 443 1.38 -6.49 -9.12
N GLY A 444 2.49 -6.48 -8.41
CA GLY A 444 3.67 -7.28 -8.76
C GLY A 444 3.95 -8.11 -7.51
N GLY A 445 4.51 -9.31 -7.64
CA GLY A 445 4.79 -10.22 -6.51
C GLY A 445 5.81 -9.70 -5.47
N SER A 446 5.83 -8.41 -5.18
CA SER A 446 6.65 -7.75 -4.18
C SER A 446 5.77 -7.12 -3.10
N ASN A 447 5.93 -7.59 -1.87
CA ASN A 447 5.31 -7.06 -0.65
C ASN A 447 5.86 -5.68 -0.25
N CYS A 448 6.03 -4.76 -1.21
CA CYS A 448 6.78 -3.52 -1.00
C CYS A 448 5.89 -2.38 -0.44
N SER A 449 6.05 -2.13 0.87
CA SER A 449 5.89 -0.89 1.64
C SER A 449 4.77 0.09 1.26
N SER A 450 3.56 -0.18 1.77
CA SER A 450 2.43 0.76 1.80
C SER A 450 2.55 1.75 2.98
N CYS A 451 2.20 3.01 2.77
CA CYS A 451 2.15 4.04 3.82
C CYS A 451 0.70 4.27 4.30
N THR A 452 0.52 4.44 5.60
CA THR A 452 -0.77 4.60 6.31
C THR A 452 -0.70 5.81 7.27
N ALA A 453 -1.82 6.49 7.53
CA ALA A 453 -1.95 7.70 8.35
C ALA A 453 -3.12 7.65 9.32
N LEU A 454 -2.91 8.00 10.60
CA LEU A 454 -3.89 8.11 11.69
C LEU A 454 -3.92 9.53 12.27
N ALA A 455 -5.06 10.16 12.57
CA ALA A 455 -5.18 11.30 13.53
C ALA A 455 -6.38 11.16 14.47
N LEU A 456 -6.54 12.06 15.46
CA LEU A 456 -7.44 11.86 16.60
C LEU A 456 -8.03 13.14 17.20
N ASP A 457 -9.34 13.35 17.16
CA ASP A 457 -10.00 14.44 17.89
C ASP A 457 -10.21 14.06 19.38
N CYS A 458 -9.92 14.99 20.29
CA CYS A 458 -10.28 14.87 21.70
C CYS A 458 -11.07 16.12 22.08
N GLN A 459 -12.40 16.08 21.93
CA GLN A 459 -13.24 16.98 22.71
C GLN A 459 -13.12 16.55 24.18
N ARG A 460 -12.65 17.49 25.02
CA ARG A 460 -12.68 17.39 26.47
C ARG A 460 -14.10 17.01 26.92
N GLY A 461 -14.20 16.01 27.79
CA GLY A 461 -15.41 15.74 28.55
C GLY A 461 -15.91 14.31 28.42
N THR A 462 -15.26 13.37 29.09
CA THR A 462 -15.95 12.30 29.83
C THR A 462 -14.90 11.63 30.73
N THR A 463 -15.21 11.65 32.02
CA THR A 463 -14.47 11.03 33.12
C THR A 463 -14.04 9.60 32.78
N MET A 464 -12.73 9.32 32.89
CA MET A 464 -12.21 7.95 32.89
C MET A 464 -12.81 7.17 34.08
N PRO A 465 -13.20 5.89 33.91
CA PRO A 465 -13.30 4.98 35.04
C PRO A 465 -11.88 4.68 35.52
N SER A 466 -11.59 5.03 36.78
CA SER A 466 -10.36 4.67 37.48
C SER A 466 -10.23 3.14 37.57
N LEU A 467 -9.28 2.58 36.82
CA LEU A 467 -8.75 1.24 37.06
C LEU A 467 -7.25 1.37 37.36
N LEU A 468 -6.95 1.84 38.57
CA LEU A 468 -5.69 1.58 39.26
C LEU A 468 -6.03 0.57 40.37
N PRO A 469 -5.34 -0.58 40.48
CA PRO A 469 -5.41 -1.36 41.70
C PRO A 469 -4.68 -0.57 42.81
N ALA A 470 -5.39 -0.35 43.91
CA ALA A 470 -4.83 0.24 45.12
C ALA A 470 -3.67 -0.62 45.63
N TYR A 471 -2.51 0.00 45.79
CA TYR A 471 -1.44 -0.53 46.62
C TYR A 471 -1.88 -0.26 48.07
N GLN A 472 -2.34 -1.29 48.77
CA GLN A 472 -2.56 -1.23 50.21
C GLN A 472 -1.20 -1.42 50.87
N ASP A 473 -0.77 -0.39 51.59
CA ASP A 473 0.22 -0.51 52.65
C ASP A 473 -0.31 -1.47 53.72
N SER A 474 0.53 -2.40 54.15
CA SER A 474 0.33 -3.19 55.36
C SER A 474 1.65 -3.20 56.11
N ASP A 475 1.63 -2.46 57.22
CA ASP A 475 2.38 -2.56 58.48
C ASP A 475 3.89 -2.82 58.49
#